data_AF-A0A2E0QSG0-F1
#
_entry.id   AF-A0A2E0QSG0-F1
#
_cell.length_a   1.000
_cell.length_b   1.000
_cell.length_c   1.000
_cell.angle_alpha   90.00
_cell.angle_beta   90.00
_cell.angle_gamma   90.00
#
_symmetry.space_group_name_H-M   'P 1'
#
loop_
_entity.id
_entity.type
_entity.pdbx_description
1 polymer ?
#
loop_
_entity_poly.entity_id
_entity_poly.type
_entity_poly.pdbx_seq_one_letter_code
_entity_poly.pdbx_strand_id
1 'polypeptide(L)'
;MTEIENTAFHEAGHAVAHARLDIDQLSASIIPDSDRSLLGGNVASDSFWDEEGVRGQILALLSGYAALVARGLNEGEAEQGCISDFAKAQDLIQAFELGAMVQWKKRAVELMERPENIRAVARVAQELLERKRIDVDDIECCIEIADGISTEEDFSRMKQIRGSVGSKP
;
A
#
# COMPACT_ATOMS: atom_id res chain seq x y z
N MET A 1 16.57 4.99 -11.77
CA MET A 1 15.24 4.98 -11.16
C MET A 1 15.07 6.32 -10.47
N THR A 2 13.94 6.99 -10.66
CA THR A 2 13.70 8.29 -10.03
C THR A 2 13.15 8.10 -8.62
N GLU A 3 13.40 9.07 -7.75
CA GLU A 3 12.86 9.08 -6.39
C GLU A 3 11.33 8.94 -6.38
N ILE A 4 10.64 9.64 -7.31
CA ILE A 4 9.19 9.57 -7.45
C ILE A 4 8.67 8.20 -7.86
N GLU A 5 9.42 7.44 -8.68
CA GLU A 5 9.07 6.06 -9.00
C GLU A 5 9.20 5.15 -7.78
N ASN A 6 10.22 5.35 -6.94
CA ASN A 6 10.34 4.57 -5.70
C ASN A 6 9.20 4.87 -4.75
N THR A 7 8.85 6.14 -4.57
CA THR A 7 7.68 6.53 -3.77
C THR A 7 6.40 5.90 -4.31
N ALA A 8 6.17 5.90 -5.62
CA ALA A 8 4.98 5.29 -6.21
C ALA A 8 4.89 3.78 -5.94
N PHE A 9 6.00 3.06 -6.05
CA PHE A 9 6.03 1.62 -5.74
C PHE A 9 5.88 1.32 -4.24
N HIS A 10 6.45 2.17 -3.38
CA HIS A 10 6.29 2.08 -1.94
C HIS A 10 4.82 2.23 -1.53
N GLU A 11 4.16 3.30 -1.99
CA GLU A 11 2.74 3.56 -1.72
C GLU A 11 1.82 2.49 -2.33
N ALA A 12 2.16 2.00 -3.53
CA ALA A 12 1.45 0.88 -4.14
C ALA A 12 1.59 -0.42 -3.32
N GLY A 13 2.76 -0.67 -2.71
CA GLY A 13 2.97 -1.80 -1.80
C GLY A 13 2.00 -1.77 -0.63
N HIS A 14 1.88 -0.61 0.03
CA HIS A 14 0.89 -0.39 1.09
C HIS A 14 -0.54 -0.65 0.62
N ALA A 15 -0.92 -0.05 -0.51
CA ALA A 15 -2.28 -0.17 -1.02
C ALA A 15 -2.67 -1.61 -1.34
N VAL A 16 -1.78 -2.35 -2.00
CA VAL A 16 -1.98 -3.76 -2.30
C VAL A 16 -2.05 -4.58 -1.02
N ALA A 17 -1.16 -4.34 -0.05
CA ALA A 17 -1.19 -5.08 1.21
C ALA A 17 -2.49 -4.84 2.00
N HIS A 18 -2.99 -3.60 2.04
CA HIS A 18 -4.25 -3.28 2.68
C HIS A 18 -5.41 -4.09 2.08
N ALA A 19 -5.55 -4.06 0.75
CA ALA A 19 -6.60 -4.83 0.06
C ALA A 19 -6.45 -6.36 0.25
N ARG A 20 -5.22 -6.89 0.22
CA ARG A 20 -4.96 -8.34 0.39
C ARG A 20 -5.18 -8.85 1.82
N LEU A 21 -5.09 -7.97 2.80
CA LEU A 21 -5.21 -8.29 4.22
C LEU A 21 -6.54 -7.81 4.81
N ASP A 22 -7.47 -7.34 3.97
CA ASP A 22 -8.79 -6.82 4.37
C ASP A 22 -8.68 -5.67 5.40
N ILE A 23 -7.73 -4.76 5.17
CA ILE A 23 -7.49 -3.58 6.00
C ILE A 23 -8.06 -2.34 5.29
N ASP A 24 -8.97 -1.64 5.95
CA ASP A 24 -9.57 -0.42 5.42
C ASP A 24 -8.50 0.60 4.98
N GLN A 25 -8.64 1.08 3.75
CA GLN A 25 -7.83 2.16 3.19
C GLN A 25 -8.72 3.15 2.45
N LEU A 26 -8.43 4.44 2.59
CA LEU A 26 -9.20 5.49 1.91
C LEU A 26 -8.61 5.88 0.55
N SER A 27 -7.29 5.92 0.43
CA SER A 27 -6.58 6.36 -0.78
C SER A 27 -5.07 6.09 -0.70
N ALA A 28 -4.39 6.15 -1.83
CA ALA A 28 -2.93 6.22 -1.94
C ALA A 28 -2.49 7.51 -2.65
N SER A 29 -1.34 8.08 -2.27
CA SER A 29 -0.84 9.36 -2.81
C SER A 29 0.68 9.40 -2.79
N ILE A 30 1.29 9.94 -3.84
CA ILE A 30 2.74 10.25 -3.89
C ILE A 30 3.04 11.74 -3.67
N ILE A 31 2.01 12.56 -3.46
CA ILE A 31 2.19 13.97 -3.09
C ILE A 31 2.34 14.02 -1.56
N PRO A 32 3.43 14.62 -1.03
CA PRO A 32 3.53 14.90 0.39
C PRO A 32 2.39 15.83 0.79
N ASP A 33 1.58 15.39 1.74
CA ASP A 33 0.49 16.22 2.24
C ASP A 33 1.03 17.16 3.33
N SER A 34 1.23 18.44 2.98
CA SER A 34 1.77 19.45 3.90
C SER A 34 0.77 19.90 4.96
N ASP A 35 -0.54 19.70 4.72
CA ASP A 35 -1.62 20.13 5.61
C ASP A 35 -2.18 18.97 6.45
N ARG A 36 -2.04 17.73 5.97
CA ARG A 36 -2.28 16.57 6.81
C ARG A 36 -1.07 16.32 7.69
N SER A 37 -1.16 16.85 8.91
CA SER A 37 -0.68 16.16 10.12
C SER A 37 -1.34 14.77 10.33
N LEU A 38 -1.77 14.08 9.27
CA LEU A 38 -2.13 12.67 9.31
C LEU A 38 -0.84 11.85 9.15
N LEU A 39 0.10 12.08 10.07
CA LEU A 39 1.04 11.04 10.47
C LEU A 39 0.20 9.84 10.92
N GLY A 40 0.01 8.84 10.06
CA GLY A 40 -0.45 7.50 10.43
C GLY A 40 -1.69 7.46 11.34
N GLY A 41 -2.67 8.32 11.09
CA GLY A 41 -3.73 8.65 12.04
C GLY A 41 -5.12 8.15 11.69
N ASN A 42 -5.27 7.04 10.97
CA ASN A 42 -6.35 6.13 11.38
C ASN A 42 -5.80 5.41 12.61
N VAL A 43 -5.76 6.13 13.74
CA VAL A 43 -6.06 5.50 15.02
C VAL A 43 -7.50 5.06 14.83
N ALA A 44 -7.68 3.92 14.16
CA ALA A 44 -8.88 3.12 14.32
C ALA A 44 -9.08 3.13 15.83
N SER A 45 -10.18 3.77 16.24
CA SER A 45 -10.57 4.00 17.62
C SER A 45 -10.03 2.88 18.51
N ASP A 46 -9.57 3.18 19.72
CA ASP A 46 -9.06 2.23 20.75
C ASP A 46 -9.89 0.93 20.97
N SER A 47 -11.00 0.77 20.26
CA SER A 47 -11.66 -0.46 19.82
C SER A 47 -10.71 -1.52 19.21
N PHE A 48 -10.18 -2.38 20.07
CA PHE A 48 -9.98 -3.82 19.85
C PHE A 48 -9.47 -4.27 18.48
N TRP A 49 -8.22 -3.97 18.17
CA TRP A 49 -7.50 -4.80 17.20
C TRP A 49 -7.24 -6.14 17.89
N ASP A 50 -7.74 -7.23 17.32
CA ASP A 50 -7.29 -8.55 17.72
C ASP A 50 -5.86 -8.79 17.21
N GLU A 51 -5.24 -9.87 17.71
CA GLU A 51 -3.86 -10.20 17.35
C GLU A 51 -3.69 -10.37 15.83
N GLU A 52 -4.71 -10.86 15.12
CA GLU A 52 -4.67 -11.04 13.67
C GLU A 52 -4.65 -9.71 12.93
N GLY A 53 -5.53 -8.77 13.29
CA GLY A 53 -5.53 -7.42 12.73
C GLY A 53 -4.19 -6.70 12.94
N VAL A 54 -3.57 -6.84 14.12
CA VAL A 54 -2.25 -6.24 14.38
C VAL A 54 -1.18 -6.85 13.48
N ARG A 55 -1.20 -8.17 13.29
CA ARG A 55 -0.26 -8.85 12.39
C ARG A 55 -0.45 -8.38 10.94
N GLY A 56 -1.70 -8.19 10.51
CA GLY A 56 -2.03 -7.58 9.23
C GLY A 56 -1.44 -6.19 9.08
N GLN A 57 -1.63 -5.33 10.10
CA GLN A 57 -1.10 -3.96 10.09
C GLN A 57 0.43 -3.91 10.04
N ILE A 58 1.12 -4.81 10.75
CA ILE A 58 2.58 -4.92 10.70
C ILE A 58 3.03 -5.26 9.27
N LEU A 59 2.38 -6.24 8.62
CA LEU A 59 2.70 -6.59 7.24
C LEU A 59 2.40 -5.43 6.28
N ALA A 60 1.28 -4.74 6.47
CA ALA A 60 0.92 -3.57 5.68
C ALA A 60 1.97 -2.45 5.83
N LEU A 61 2.43 -2.13 7.04
CA LEU A 61 3.50 -1.14 7.28
C LEU A 61 4.84 -1.54 6.63
N LEU A 62 5.14 -2.84 6.55
CA LEU A 62 6.40 -3.31 5.94
C LEU A 62 6.30 -3.54 4.43
N SER A 63 5.10 -3.44 3.86
CA SER A 63 4.85 -3.78 2.45
C SER A 63 5.44 -2.74 1.48
N GLY A 64 5.53 -1.46 1.84
CA GLY A 64 6.20 -0.45 1.02
C GLY A 64 7.69 -0.75 0.82
N TYR A 65 8.39 -1.15 1.89
CA TYR A 65 9.75 -1.69 1.81
C TYR A 65 9.81 -2.95 0.93
N ALA A 66 8.93 -3.91 1.19
CA ALA A 66 8.93 -5.21 0.52
C ALA A 66 8.66 -5.09 -0.99
N ALA A 67 7.79 -4.17 -1.41
CA ALA A 67 7.53 -3.87 -2.82
C ALA A 67 8.76 -3.32 -3.55
N LEU A 68 9.56 -2.47 -2.90
CA LEU A 68 10.82 -1.99 -3.45
C LEU A 68 11.85 -3.12 -3.62
N VAL A 69 11.96 -4.01 -2.62
CA VAL A 69 12.84 -5.18 -2.69
C VAL A 69 12.41 -6.15 -3.79
N ALA A 70 11.11 -6.45 -3.89
CA ALA A 70 10.56 -7.32 -4.94
C ALA A 70 10.80 -6.76 -6.36
N ARG A 71 10.91 -5.44 -6.50
CA ARG A 71 11.29 -4.76 -7.75
C ARG A 71 12.80 -4.83 -8.04
N GLY A 72 13.61 -5.30 -7.11
CA GLY A 72 15.06 -5.44 -7.22
C GLY A 72 15.86 -4.26 -6.67
N LEU A 73 15.25 -3.36 -5.89
CA LEU A 73 16.01 -2.38 -5.12
C LEU A 73 16.77 -3.10 -4.01
N ASN A 74 18.00 -2.67 -3.71
CA ASN A 74 18.75 -3.30 -2.62
C ASN A 74 18.11 -2.94 -1.26
N GLU A 75 18.21 -3.86 -0.29
CA GLU A 75 17.52 -3.70 1.00
C GLU A 75 17.91 -2.40 1.73
N GLY A 76 19.18 -2.02 1.71
CA GLY A 76 19.65 -0.82 2.40
C GLY A 76 19.08 0.48 1.81
N GLU A 77 18.94 0.56 0.49
CA GLU A 77 18.26 1.68 -0.19
C GLU A 77 16.76 1.69 0.10
N ALA A 78 16.12 0.51 0.08
CA ALA A 78 14.70 0.39 0.40
C ALA A 78 14.40 0.79 1.85
N GLU A 79 15.28 0.46 2.80
CA GLU A 79 15.12 0.78 4.22
C GLU A 79 15.16 2.29 4.50
N GLN A 80 16.02 3.04 3.81
CA GLN A 80 16.19 4.48 4.04
C GLN A 80 14.90 5.28 3.82
N GLY A 81 14.06 4.85 2.87
CA GLY A 81 12.78 5.50 2.58
C GLY A 81 11.64 5.12 3.54
N CYS A 82 11.81 4.07 4.35
CA CYS A 82 10.71 3.45 5.12
C CYS A 82 10.88 3.58 6.65
N ILE A 83 11.77 4.47 7.13
CA ILE A 83 12.14 4.57 8.55
C ILE A 83 10.92 4.75 9.46
N SER A 84 9.95 5.59 9.04
CA SER A 84 8.73 5.82 9.82
C SER A 84 7.86 4.57 9.94
N ASP A 85 7.75 3.77 8.88
CA ASP A 85 6.92 2.57 8.89
C ASP A 85 7.58 1.45 9.70
N PHE A 86 8.91 1.34 9.62
CA PHE A 86 9.68 0.45 10.49
C PHE A 86 9.48 0.78 11.97
N ALA A 87 9.51 2.06 12.34
CA ALA A 87 9.29 2.48 13.72
C ALA A 87 7.88 2.08 14.21
N LYS A 88 6.83 2.41 13.43
CA LYS A 88 5.44 2.03 13.77
C LYS A 88 5.25 0.51 13.87
N ALA A 89 5.82 -0.24 12.92
CA ALA A 89 5.75 -1.69 12.95
C ALA A 89 6.48 -2.25 14.18
N GLN A 90 7.62 -1.66 14.55
CA GLN A 90 8.39 -2.07 15.73
C GLN A 90 7.63 -1.84 17.03
N ASP A 91 6.91 -0.72 17.13
CA ASP A 91 6.06 -0.39 18.28
C ASP A 91 4.94 -1.42 18.45
N LEU A 92 4.25 -1.78 17.35
CA LEU A 92 3.21 -2.82 17.36
C LEU A 92 3.77 -4.20 17.73
N ILE A 93 4.92 -4.58 17.16
CA ILE A 93 5.56 -5.86 17.47
C ILE A 93 5.91 -5.96 18.96
N GLN A 94 6.38 -4.87 19.57
CA GLN A 94 6.72 -4.84 21.00
C GLN A 94 5.47 -4.85 21.88
N ALA A 95 4.47 -4.03 21.54
CA ALA A 95 3.24 -3.92 22.32
C ALA A 95 2.46 -5.26 22.41
N PHE A 96 2.57 -6.10 21.37
CA PHE A 96 1.86 -7.39 21.28
C PHE A 96 2.78 -8.61 21.42
N GLU A 97 4.06 -8.42 21.78
CA GLU A 97 5.06 -9.49 21.96
C GLU A 97 5.18 -10.46 20.75
N LEU A 98 5.07 -9.93 19.53
CA LEU A 98 4.94 -10.69 18.28
C LEU A 98 6.27 -11.18 17.67
N GLY A 99 7.33 -11.28 18.47
CA GLY A 99 8.64 -11.78 18.04
C GLY A 99 9.54 -10.72 17.39
N ALA A 100 10.38 -11.13 16.44
CA ALA A 100 11.46 -10.29 15.90
C ALA A 100 11.12 -9.64 14.55
N MET A 101 11.50 -8.36 14.38
CA MET A 101 11.31 -7.57 13.15
C MET A 101 11.77 -8.29 11.87
N VAL A 102 12.89 -9.02 11.92
CA VAL A 102 13.43 -9.76 10.77
C VAL A 102 12.45 -10.79 10.19
N GLN A 103 11.62 -11.42 11.03
CA GLN A 103 10.62 -12.39 10.59
C GLN A 103 9.46 -11.68 9.87
N TRP A 104 9.07 -10.51 10.36
CA TRP A 104 8.03 -9.68 9.76
C TRP A 104 8.48 -9.08 8.43
N LYS A 105 9.72 -8.58 8.34
CA LYS A 105 10.34 -8.18 7.06
C LYS A 105 10.29 -9.31 6.04
N LYS A 106 10.71 -10.51 6.42
CA LYS A 106 10.72 -11.68 5.53
C LYS A 106 9.31 -12.00 5.03
N ARG A 107 8.31 -12.01 5.91
CA ARG A 107 6.91 -12.27 5.52
C ARG A 107 6.34 -11.20 4.59
N ALA A 108 6.67 -9.93 4.82
CA ALA A 108 6.25 -8.85 3.94
C ALA A 108 6.87 -8.99 2.53
N VAL A 109 8.15 -9.36 2.45
CA VAL A 109 8.82 -9.69 1.17
C VAL A 109 8.17 -10.89 0.50
N GLU A 110 7.96 -12.00 1.21
CA GLU A 110 7.27 -13.18 0.67
C GLU A 110 5.85 -12.85 0.18
N LEU A 111 5.14 -11.91 0.81
CA LEU A 111 3.84 -11.42 0.35
C LEU A 111 3.98 -10.64 -0.97
N MET A 112 4.93 -9.70 -1.05
CA MET A 112 5.10 -8.84 -2.24
C MET A 112 5.76 -9.55 -3.42
N GLU A 113 6.53 -10.63 -3.19
CA GLU A 113 7.15 -11.44 -4.25
C GLU A 113 6.16 -12.37 -4.97
N ARG A 114 4.92 -12.49 -4.49
CA ARG A 114 3.90 -13.27 -5.19
C ARG A 114 3.63 -12.66 -6.58
N PRO A 115 3.57 -13.46 -7.67
CA PRO A 115 3.44 -12.92 -9.02
C PRO A 115 2.24 -11.98 -9.22
N GLU A 116 1.11 -12.28 -8.59
CA GLU A 116 -0.09 -11.45 -8.60
C GLU A 116 0.11 -10.10 -7.89
N ASN A 117 0.85 -10.08 -6.78
CA ASN A 117 1.13 -8.84 -6.05
C ASN A 117 2.17 -7.99 -6.77
N ILE A 118 3.17 -8.59 -7.43
CA ILE A 118 4.10 -7.85 -8.30
C ILE A 118 3.34 -7.12 -9.41
N ARG A 119 2.39 -7.80 -10.08
CA ARG A 119 1.56 -7.19 -11.13
C ARG A 119 0.66 -6.09 -10.58
N ALA A 120 0.00 -6.34 -9.45
CA ALA A 120 -0.88 -5.38 -8.81
C ALA A 120 -0.13 -4.11 -8.38
N VAL A 121 1.03 -4.25 -7.71
CA VAL A 121 1.89 -3.14 -7.31
C VAL A 121 2.31 -2.33 -8.53
N ALA A 122 2.74 -2.99 -9.61
CA ALA A 122 3.14 -2.29 -10.83
C ALA A 122 1.98 -1.48 -11.45
N ARG A 123 0.76 -2.04 -11.49
CA ARG A 123 -0.42 -1.35 -12.03
C ARG A 123 -0.84 -0.16 -11.17
N VAL A 124 -0.89 -0.34 -9.85
CA VAL A 124 -1.22 0.72 -8.88
C VAL A 124 -0.17 1.84 -8.93
N ALA A 125 1.13 1.49 -8.97
CA ALA A 125 2.22 2.45 -9.09
C ALA A 125 2.13 3.26 -10.39
N GLN A 126 1.74 2.63 -11.51
CA GLN A 126 1.51 3.34 -12.76
C GLN A 126 0.41 4.40 -12.64
N GLU A 127 -0.75 4.05 -12.07
CA GLU A 127 -1.83 5.02 -11.85
C GLU A 127 -1.42 6.15 -10.90
N LEU A 128 -0.64 5.84 -9.85
CA LEU A 128 -0.07 6.85 -8.96
C LEU A 128 0.89 7.79 -9.69
N LEU A 129 1.72 7.29 -10.60
CA LEU A 129 2.63 8.12 -11.38
C LEU A 129 1.87 9.06 -12.32
N GLU A 130 0.77 8.59 -12.92
CA GLU A 130 -0.07 9.36 -13.83
C GLU A 130 -0.91 10.41 -13.10
N ARG A 131 -1.58 10.01 -12.01
CA ARG A 131 -2.62 10.81 -11.34
C ARG A 131 -2.18 11.44 -10.03
N LYS A 132 -1.01 11.05 -9.52
CA LYS A 132 -0.41 11.46 -8.23
C LYS A 132 -1.18 11.02 -6.98
N ARG A 133 -2.48 10.77 -7.10
CA ARG A 133 -3.37 10.25 -6.07
C ARG A 133 -4.47 9.42 -6.72
N ILE A 134 -4.82 8.32 -6.05
CA ILE A 134 -5.94 7.43 -6.41
C ILE A 134 -6.70 7.05 -5.15
N ASP A 135 -7.99 6.79 -5.28
CA ASP A 135 -8.85 6.35 -4.18
C ASP A 135 -8.97 4.82 -4.12
N VAL A 136 -9.70 4.33 -3.12
CA VAL A 136 -9.88 2.89 -2.88
C VAL A 136 -10.50 2.15 -4.07
N ASP A 137 -11.53 2.71 -4.72
CA ASP A 137 -12.18 2.07 -5.88
C ASP A 137 -11.19 1.89 -7.04
N ASP A 138 -10.33 2.89 -7.27
CA ASP A 138 -9.29 2.82 -8.29
C ASP A 138 -8.23 1.75 -7.97
N ILE A 139 -7.86 1.62 -6.70
CA ILE A 139 -6.92 0.61 -6.20
C ILE A 139 -7.51 -0.79 -6.42
N GLU A 140 -8.76 -1.01 -6.00
CA GLU A 140 -9.47 -2.28 -6.17
C GLU A 140 -9.52 -2.70 -7.64
N CYS A 141 -9.90 -1.79 -8.54
CA CYS A 141 -9.92 -2.07 -9.97
C CYS A 141 -8.53 -2.46 -10.51
N CYS A 142 -7.48 -1.77 -10.07
CA CYS A 142 -6.11 -2.11 -10.49
C CYS A 142 -5.71 -3.52 -10.05
N ILE A 143 -6.10 -3.91 -8.84
CA ILE A 143 -5.83 -5.25 -8.29
C ILE A 143 -6.64 -6.30 -9.06
N GLU A 144 -7.93 -6.07 -9.29
CA GLU A 144 -8.77 -6.98 -10.05
C GLU A 144 -8.27 -7.18 -11.49
N ILE A 145 -7.80 -6.12 -12.15
CA ILE A 145 -7.15 -6.22 -13.46
C ILE A 145 -5.88 -7.07 -13.38
N ALA A 146 -5.03 -6.85 -12.37
CA ALA A 146 -3.80 -7.61 -12.19
C ALA A 146 -4.04 -9.11 -11.90
N ASP A 147 -5.19 -9.42 -11.31
CA ASP A 147 -5.68 -10.78 -11.03
C ASP A 147 -6.44 -11.41 -12.20
N GLY A 148 -6.74 -10.65 -13.26
CA GLY A 148 -7.52 -11.10 -14.41
C GLY A 148 -9.02 -11.26 -14.12
N ILE A 149 -9.53 -10.60 -13.09
CA ILE A 149 -10.95 -10.55 -12.71
C ILE A 149 -11.68 -9.49 -13.54
N SER A 150 -11.04 -8.33 -13.70
CA SER A 150 -11.58 -7.17 -14.43
C SER A 150 -10.71 -6.82 -15.64
N THR A 151 -11.26 -6.10 -16.61
CA THR A 151 -10.54 -5.63 -17.79
C THR A 151 -10.23 -4.13 -17.74
N GLU A 152 -9.30 -3.67 -18.58
CA GLU A 152 -9.04 -2.23 -18.75
C GLU A 152 -10.28 -1.46 -19.27
N GLU A 153 -11.16 -2.14 -20.00
CA GLU A 153 -12.43 -1.58 -20.49
C GLU A 153 -13.42 -1.36 -19.34
N ASP A 154 -13.50 -2.29 -18.39
CA ASP A 154 -14.30 -2.15 -17.17
C ASP A 154 -13.82 -0.97 -16.33
N PHE A 155 -12.51 -0.85 -16.13
CA PHE A 155 -11.92 0.26 -15.37
C PHE A 155 -12.15 1.62 -16.06
N SER A 156 -12.01 1.67 -17.38
CA SER A 156 -12.32 2.87 -18.18
C SER A 156 -13.78 3.28 -18.04
N ARG A 157 -14.70 2.31 -18.07
CA ARG A 157 -16.14 2.54 -17.89
C ARG A 157 -16.45 3.05 -16.47
N MET A 158 -15.83 2.49 -15.44
CA MET A 158 -15.97 2.99 -14.07
C MET A 158 -15.52 4.45 -13.97
N LYS A 159 -14.35 4.79 -14.51
CA LYS A 159 -13.83 6.17 -14.54
C LYS A 159 -14.81 7.14 -15.22
N GLN A 160 -15.43 6.75 -16.33
CA GLN A 160 -16.43 7.58 -17.03
C GLN A 160 -17.68 7.81 -16.16
N ILE A 161 -18.18 6.77 -15.50
CA ILE A 161 -19.33 6.89 -14.59
C ILE A 161 -19.00 7.86 -13.46
N ARG A 162 -17.84 7.70 -12.80
CA ARG A 162 -17.44 8.57 -11.67
C ARG A 162 -17.21 10.02 -12.10
N GLY A 163 -16.54 10.25 -13.24
CA GLY A 163 -16.34 11.59 -13.80
C GLY A 163 -17.66 12.30 -14.15
N SER A 164 -18.67 11.54 -14.58
CA SER A 164 -20.00 12.09 -14.85
C SER A 164 -20.79 12.45 -13.59
N VAL A 165 -20.52 11.78 -12.45
CA VAL A 165 -21.20 12.03 -11.17
C VAL A 165 -20.56 13.20 -10.40
N GLY A 166 -19.25 13.42 -10.56
CA GLY A 166 -18.51 14.52 -9.92
C GLY A 166 -18.64 15.90 -10.60
N SER A 167 -19.31 15.99 -11.75
CA SER A 167 -19.45 17.22 -12.54
C SER A 167 -20.76 17.97 -12.25
N LYS A 168 -21.16 18.11 -10.98
CA LYS A 168 -22.18 19.10 -10.61
C LYS A 168 -21.51 20.45 -10.34
N PRO A 169 -21.89 21.52 -11.04
CA PRO A 169 -21.35 22.88 -10.82
C PRO A 169 -21.67 23.41 -9.43
#